data_AF-A0A972BZ17-F1
#
_entry.id   AF-A0A972BZ17-F1
#
_cell.length_a   1.000
_cell.length_b   1.000
_cell.length_c   1.000
_cell.angle_alpha   90.00
_cell.angle_beta   90.00
_cell.angle_gamma   90.00
#
_symmetry.space_group_name_H-M   'P 1'
#
loop_
_entity.id
_entity.type
_entity.pdbx_description
1 polymer ?
#
loop_
_entity_poly.entity_id
_entity_poly.type
_entity_poly.pdbx_seq_one_letter_code
_entity_poly.pdbx_strand_id
1 'polypeptide(L)'
;LSKRLLDLTERQRALQLQRILFEILDAPAVEVVLLDNIEILFDLSLKQDPLRLLQGISRNKTLVASWSGLVDREYIAYAEPDHPEYKRYPLQDFLVVNTVVVA
;
A
#
# COMPACT_ATOMS: atom_id res chain seq x y z
N LEU A 1 1.53 11.64 0.21
CA LEU A 1 0.14 11.33 0.65
C LEU A 1 -0.24 12.03 1.95
N SER A 2 0.49 11.77 3.05
CA SER A 2 0.27 12.37 4.39
C SER A 2 -0.09 13.86 4.37
N LYS A 3 0.71 14.70 3.69
CA LYS A 3 0.47 16.15 3.56
C LYS A 3 -0.91 16.51 3.02
N ARG A 4 -1.46 15.73 2.06
CA ARG A 4 -2.80 15.97 1.49
C ARG A 4 -3.94 15.56 2.42
N LEU A 5 -3.65 14.73 3.42
CA LEU A 5 -4.64 14.23 4.39
C LEU A 5 -4.71 15.07 5.68
N LEU A 6 -3.71 15.93 5.93
CA LEU A 6 -3.59 16.71 7.18
C LEU A 6 -4.85 17.53 7.48
N ASP A 7 -5.35 18.25 6.47
CA ASP A 7 -6.50 19.15 6.61
C ASP A 7 -7.86 18.43 6.59
N LEU A 8 -7.85 17.11 6.41
CA LEU A 8 -9.06 16.29 6.36
C LEU A 8 -9.37 15.69 7.74
N THR A 9 -10.65 15.71 8.10
CA THR A 9 -11.18 14.90 9.21
C THR A 9 -11.02 13.41 8.91
N GLU A 10 -11.01 12.55 9.94
CA GLU A 10 -10.92 11.08 9.76
C GLU A 10 -11.96 10.55 8.76
N ARG A 11 -13.20 11.02 8.86
CA ARG A 11 -14.27 10.63 7.92
C ARG A 11 -13.93 11.04 6.48
N GLN A 12 -13.39 12.23 6.28
CA GLN A 12 -12.98 12.70 4.96
C GLN A 12 -11.77 11.91 4.44
N ARG A 13 -10.80 11.58 5.29
CA ARG A 13 -9.65 10.74 4.92
C ARG A 13 -10.13 9.38 4.42
N ALA A 14 -10.99 8.70 5.17
CA ALA A 14 -11.52 7.39 4.78
C ALA A 14 -12.24 7.41 3.43
N LEU A 15 -13.00 8.48 3.14
CA LEU A 15 -13.74 8.64 1.89
C LEU A 15 -12.89 9.10 0.70
N GLN A 16 -11.82 9.86 0.95
CA GLN A 16 -11.06 10.53 -0.10
C GLN A 16 -9.68 9.94 -0.35
N LEU A 17 -9.16 9.07 0.54
CA LEU A 17 -7.80 8.51 0.44
C LEU A 17 -7.52 7.95 -0.94
N GLN A 18 -8.41 7.08 -1.42
CA GLN A 18 -8.25 6.40 -2.70
C GLN A 18 -8.16 7.41 -3.86
N ARG A 19 -9.09 8.37 -3.92
CA ARG A 19 -9.07 9.45 -4.93
C ARG A 19 -7.78 10.26 -4.88
N ILE A 20 -7.38 10.71 -3.69
CA ILE A 20 -6.16 11.52 -3.49
C ILE A 20 -4.92 10.72 -3.90
N LEU A 21 -4.85 9.44 -3.55
CA LEU A 21 -3.74 8.58 -3.94
C LEU A 21 -3.68 8.42 -5.47
N PHE A 22 -4.83 8.16 -6.12
CA PHE A 22 -4.88 8.09 -7.58
C PHE A 22 -4.42 9.41 -8.23
N GLU A 23 -4.90 10.56 -7.76
CA GLU A 23 -4.49 11.87 -8.29
C GLU A 23 -2.98 12.13 -8.14
N ILE A 24 -2.35 11.65 -7.06
CA ILE A 24 -0.89 11.75 -6.88
C ILE A 24 -0.16 10.89 -7.92
N LEU A 25 -0.74 9.75 -8.29
CA LEU A 25 -0.11 8.77 -9.19
C LEU A 25 -0.51 8.96 -10.66
N ASP A 26 -1.50 9.78 -10.97
CA ASP A 26 -2.09 9.95 -12.30
C ASP A 26 -1.30 10.90 -13.21
N ALA A 27 0.00 10.64 -13.35
CA ALA A 27 0.84 11.29 -14.37
C ALA A 27 0.77 10.49 -15.69
N PRO A 28 0.36 11.09 -16.82
CA PRO A 28 0.13 10.37 -18.09
C PRO A 28 1.37 9.65 -18.66
N ALA A 29 2.56 10.19 -18.41
CA ALA A 29 3.82 9.66 -18.95
C ALA A 29 4.49 8.60 -18.05
N VAL A 30 3.89 8.28 -16.90
CA VAL A 30 4.49 7.36 -15.91
C VAL A 30 3.76 6.02 -15.98
N GLU A 31 4.41 5.04 -16.59
CA GLU A 31 3.92 3.65 -16.72
C GLU A 31 4.31 2.79 -15.50
N VAL A 32 5.44 3.09 -14.86
CA VAL A 32 5.96 2.38 -13.69
C VAL A 32 5.98 3.32 -12.49
N VAL A 33 5.35 2.91 -11.39
CA VAL A 33 5.28 3.65 -10.13
C VAL A 33 6.02 2.86 -9.06
N LEU A 34 6.94 3.54 -8.37
CA LEU A 34 7.59 3.03 -7.17
C LEU A 34 6.95 3.70 -5.95
N LEU A 35 6.44 2.89 -5.03
CA LEU A 35 5.94 3.35 -3.74
C LEU A 35 6.87 2.89 -2.63
N ASP A 36 7.21 3.82 -1.76
CA ASP A 36 7.87 3.55 -0.50
C ASP A 36 7.05 4.19 0.63
N ASN A 37 7.31 3.77 1.87
CA ASN A 37 6.65 4.25 3.07
C ASN A 37 5.10 4.18 3.01
N ILE A 38 4.59 2.99 2.68
CA ILE A 38 3.16 2.73 2.53
C ILE A 38 2.43 2.48 3.87
N GLU A 39 3.12 2.58 5.01
CA GLU A 39 2.60 2.26 6.35
C GLU A 39 1.33 3.07 6.69
N ILE A 40 1.26 4.31 6.20
CA ILE A 40 0.08 5.15 6.37
C ILE A 40 -1.21 4.50 5.84
N LEU A 41 -1.13 3.61 4.86
CA LEU A 41 -2.31 2.94 4.29
C LEU A 41 -2.96 1.95 5.29
N PHE A 42 -2.20 1.50 6.30
CA PHE A 42 -2.65 0.51 7.29
C PHE A 42 -3.38 1.13 8.47
N ASP A 43 -3.39 2.47 8.59
CA ASP A 43 -4.12 3.19 9.63
C ASP A 43 -5.61 2.81 9.58
N LEU A 44 -6.11 2.24 10.68
CA LEU A 44 -7.48 1.73 10.79
C LEU A 44 -8.55 2.81 10.56
N SER A 45 -8.24 4.08 10.84
CA SER A 45 -9.16 5.20 10.62
C SER A 45 -9.45 5.44 9.14
N LEU A 46 -8.55 5.01 8.25
CA LEU A 46 -8.72 5.15 6.80
C LEU A 46 -9.72 4.15 6.23
N LYS A 47 -10.03 3.07 6.95
CA LYS A 47 -11.01 2.05 6.56
C LYS A 47 -10.75 1.47 5.17
N GLN A 48 -9.49 1.28 4.82
CA GLN A 48 -9.08 0.70 3.55
C GLN A 48 -8.56 -0.73 3.74
N ASP A 49 -8.56 -1.47 2.64
CA ASP A 49 -7.75 -2.67 2.49
C ASP A 49 -6.49 -2.30 1.69
N PRO A 50 -5.32 -2.18 2.33
CA PRO A 50 -4.08 -1.70 1.69
C PRO A 50 -3.71 -2.49 0.44
N LEU A 51 -3.73 -3.82 0.51
CA LEU A 51 -3.33 -4.64 -0.63
C LEU A 51 -4.31 -4.47 -1.80
N ARG A 52 -5.61 -4.45 -1.53
CA ARG A 52 -6.62 -4.22 -2.58
C ARG A 52 -6.52 -2.84 -3.21
N LEU A 53 -6.16 -1.83 -2.41
CA LEU A 53 -5.91 -0.47 -2.92
C LEU A 53 -4.72 -0.46 -3.90
N LEU A 54 -3.61 -1.09 -3.52
CA LEU A 54 -2.42 -1.22 -4.37
C LEU A 54 -2.71 -2.02 -5.65
N GLN A 55 -3.39 -3.17 -5.54
CA GLN A 55 -3.85 -3.96 -6.69
C GLN A 55 -4.81 -3.16 -7.58
N GLY A 56 -5.62 -2.28 -7.00
CA GLY A 56 -6.50 -1.39 -7.74
C GLY A 56 -5.74 -0.40 -8.63
N ILE A 57 -4.60 0.10 -8.13
CA ILE A 57 -3.69 0.96 -8.88
C ILE A 57 -2.95 0.17 -9.97
N SER A 58 -2.54 -1.06 -9.67
CA SER A 58 -1.77 -1.88 -10.60
C SER A 58 -2.55 -2.34 -11.85
N ARG A 59 -3.87 -2.12 -11.89
CA ARG A 59 -4.68 -2.40 -13.10
C ARG A 59 -4.35 -1.49 -14.27
N ASN A 60 -3.82 -0.29 -14.02
CA ASN A 60 -3.54 0.70 -15.07
C ASN A 60 -2.04 0.98 -15.25
N LYS A 61 -1.20 0.62 -14.27
CA LYS A 61 0.24 0.93 -14.23
C LYS A 61 1.00 -0.19 -13.57
N THR A 62 2.27 -0.39 -13.93
CA THR A 62 3.14 -1.28 -13.15
C THR A 62 3.45 -0.62 -11.82
N LEU A 63 3.16 -1.33 -10.73
CA LEU A 63 3.38 -0.85 -9.37
C LEU A 63 4.41 -1.72 -8.66
N VAL A 64 5.45 -1.10 -8.13
CA VAL A 64 6.39 -1.74 -7.20
C VAL A 64 6.26 -1.00 -5.87
N ALA A 65 6.00 -1.74 -4.79
CA ALA A 65 5.90 -1.16 -3.45
C ALA A 65 6.90 -1.84 -2.52
N SER A 66 7.57 -1.07 -1.67
CA SER A 66 8.27 -1.63 -0.52
C SER A 66 7.22 -2.13 0.47
N TRP A 67 7.34 -3.39 0.88
CA TRP A 67 6.47 -3.94 1.90
C TRP A 67 7.21 -4.03 3.23
N SER A 68 6.87 -3.14 4.15
CA SER A 68 7.46 -3.05 5.48
C SER A 68 6.86 -4.09 6.42
N GLY A 69 7.10 -5.37 6.15
CA GLY A 69 6.53 -6.45 6.93
C GLY A 69 7.17 -7.81 6.62
N LEU A 70 6.53 -8.86 7.11
CA LEU A 70 7.04 -10.22 6.95
C LEU A 70 6.53 -10.81 5.63
N VAL A 71 7.42 -11.50 4.94
CA VAL A 71 7.06 -12.35 3.81
C VAL A 71 7.51 -13.77 4.14
N ASP A 72 6.58 -14.71 4.09
CA ASP A 72 6.86 -16.13 4.16
C ASP A 72 6.57 -16.80 2.79
N ARG A 73 6.46 -18.13 2.76
CA ARG A 73 6.25 -18.87 1.50
C ARG A 73 4.86 -18.70 0.90
N GLU A 74 3.86 -18.44 1.72
CA GLU A 74 2.45 -18.44 1.32
C GLU A 74 1.77 -17.10 1.59
N TYR A 75 2.32 -16.28 2.47
CA TYR A 75 1.71 -15.05 2.93
C TYR A 75 2.69 -13.88 2.99
N ILE A 76 2.10 -12.70 2.88
CA ILE A 76 2.69 -11.43 3.27
C ILE A 76 1.89 -10.85 4.43
N ALA A 77 2.59 -10.33 5.44
CA ALA A 77 1.98 -9.74 6.61
C ALA A 77 2.57 -8.36 6.90
N TYR A 78 1.75 -7.47 7.44
CA TYR A 78 2.16 -6.18 7.99
C TYR A 78 1.83 -6.14 9.48
N ALA A 79 2.76 -5.60 10.27
CA ALA A 79 2.75 -5.60 11.74
C ALA A 79 2.74 -7.01 12.37
N GLU A 80 2.84 -7.04 13.70
CA GLU A 80 2.74 -8.27 14.51
C GLU A 80 1.27 -8.68 14.73
N PRO A 81 0.95 -9.97 14.93
CA PRO A 81 -0.43 -10.45 15.11
C PRO A 81 -1.26 -9.73 16.18
N ASP A 82 -0.61 -9.23 17.23
CA ASP A 82 -1.27 -8.53 18.35
C ASP A 82 -1.43 -7.02 18.10
N HIS A 83 -0.97 -6.52 16.95
CA HIS A 83 -1.06 -5.12 16.58
C HIS A 83 -2.41 -4.81 15.92
N PRO A 84 -3.07 -3.67 16.24
CA PRO A 84 -4.35 -3.31 15.64
C PRO A 84 -4.30 -3.20 14.10
N GLU A 85 -3.16 -2.81 13.54
CA GLU A 85 -2.95 -2.69 12.10
C GLU A 85 -2.56 -4.01 11.42
N TYR A 86 -2.55 -5.13 12.15
CA TYR A 86 -2.15 -6.42 11.60
C TYR A 86 -2.98 -6.79 10.39
N LYS A 87 -2.30 -7.08 9.28
CA LYS A 87 -2.89 -7.58 8.05
C LYS A 87 -2.06 -8.73 7.53
N ARG A 88 -2.73 -9.78 7.06
CA ARG A 88 -2.10 -10.94 6.42
C ARG A 88 -2.86 -11.30 5.15
N TYR A 89 -2.12 -11.48 4.06
CA TYR A 89 -2.66 -11.77 2.74
C TYR A 89 -1.93 -12.94 2.12
N PRO A 90 -2.61 -13.82 1.35
CA PRO A 90 -1.92 -14.83 0.56
C PRO A 90 -1.07 -14.16 -0.53
N LEU A 91 0.04 -14.79 -0.89
CA LEU A 91 0.87 -14.39 -2.03
C LEU A 91 0.17 -14.75 -3.35
N GLN A 92 -0.86 -13.98 -3.70
CA GLN A 92 -1.68 -14.18 -4.89
C GLN A 92 -1.82 -12.86 -5.65
N ASP A 93 -1.73 -12.92 -6.98
CA ASP A 93 -1.91 -11.77 -7.90
C ASP A 93 -0.82 -10.68 -7.84
N PHE A 94 0.32 -10.96 -7.20
CA PHE A 94 1.52 -10.11 -7.22
C PHE A 94 2.80 -10.93 -7.10
N LEU A 95 3.93 -10.30 -7.40
CA LEU A 95 5.27 -10.88 -7.29
C LEU A 95 6.01 -10.29 -6.11
N VAL A 96 6.67 -11.15 -5.33
CA VAL A 96 7.61 -10.73 -4.27
C VAL A 96 9.02 -10.81 -4.82
N VAL A 97 9.77 -9.72 -4.67
CA VAL A 97 11.20 -9.67 -4.99
C VAL A 97 11.98 -9.50 -3.70
N ASN A 98 12.77 -10.51 -3.34
CA ASN A 98 13.70 -10.43 -2.22
C ASN A 98 15.05 -9.93 -2.73
N THR A 99 15.60 -8.89 -2.10
CA THR A 99 16.96 -8.46 -2.36
C THR A 99 17.92 -9.42 -1.67
N VAL A 100 18.51 -10.35 -2.43
CA VAL A 100 19.68 -11.08 -1.94
C VAL A 100 20.84 -10.11 -1.98
N VAL A 101 21.24 -9.58 -0.82
CA VAL A 101 22.54 -8.91 -0.72
C VAL A 101 23.58 -10.01 -0.75
N VAL A 102 24.11 -10.29 -1.94
CA VAL A 102 25.29 -11.15 -2.08
C VAL A 102 26.46 -10.32 -1.56
N ALA A 103 26.95 -10.68 -0.37
CA ALA A 103 28.14 -10.10 0.24
C ALA A 103 29.42 -10.59 -0.46
#